data_AF-A0A5B8XYI5-F1
#
_entry.id   AF-A0A5B8XYI5-F1
#
_cell.length_a   1.000
_cell.length_b   1.000
_cell.length_c   1.000
_cell.angle_alpha   90.00
_cell.angle_beta   90.00
_cell.angle_gamma   90.00
#
_symmetry.space_group_name_H-M   'P 1'
#
loop_
_entity.id
_entity.type
_entity.pdbx_description
1 polymer ?
#
loop_
_entity_poly.entity_id
_entity_poly.type
_entity_poly.pdbx_seq_one_letter_code
_entity_poly.pdbx_strand_id
1 'polypeptide(L)'
;MEEILESQKDAPVLEFGILEAEWAGELVVVIVVQAPRILVEPRLMNVGGREVEFVGRAVSGSVERGFAVVTYGDHMRWCRLDPSTKPPQFKVICPLNPEDPYAYIDLYLAGKGENLGSLSAELMVSPSGEPPKVYKPSKVEEVIRDHEFQEAMSWEAQFVDGLNAVRRSAGLHPVVLAREQSKTASGLLPAMRSDDVSLSNRAYLGLKAGWDLGDARIVSFGTSTSAIFGNDVQEHLSEHLNHGLSRMRALSPDTDVVALGVGQSEGSTMVTFAVYGVIEDETIQARANKVFEAINAQRKELGRRPLSLRLDAQVKALDLIKKFDVGELDEPDVMEGICDFDGADECNEYWVESLNYWSMDSDILDEDAKQVAIGVSGVPLPNTPHWTYILWIVTFD
;
A
#
# COMPACT_ATOMS: atom_id res chain seq x y z
N MET A 1 -9.97 5.09 -49.22
CA MET A 1 -10.68 6.03 -48.33
C MET A 1 -11.71 5.28 -47.47
N GLU A 2 -12.53 4.38 -48.04
CA GLU A 2 -13.31 3.41 -47.25
C GLU A 2 -12.43 2.52 -46.35
N GLU A 3 -11.29 2.04 -46.86
CA GLU A 3 -10.32 1.24 -46.08
C GLU A 3 -9.71 1.97 -44.87
N ILE A 4 -9.59 3.31 -44.94
CA ILE A 4 -9.08 4.15 -43.85
C ILE A 4 -10.18 4.35 -42.80
N LEU A 5 -11.43 4.57 -43.23
CA LEU A 5 -12.58 4.72 -42.34
C LEU A 5 -12.96 3.40 -41.64
N GLU A 6 -12.73 2.27 -42.29
CA GLU A 6 -12.94 0.94 -41.69
C GLU A 6 -11.89 0.63 -40.61
N SER A 7 -10.64 1.06 -40.82
CA SER A 7 -9.56 0.94 -39.81
C SER A 7 -9.74 1.83 -38.57
N GLN A 8 -10.66 2.80 -38.61
CA GLN A 8 -10.95 3.70 -37.49
C GLN A 8 -12.18 3.30 -36.65
N LYS A 9 -12.93 2.27 -37.05
CA LYS A 9 -14.08 1.80 -36.25
C LYS A 9 -13.68 1.24 -34.88
N ASP A 10 -12.44 0.76 -34.76
CA ASP A 10 -11.86 0.22 -33.53
C ASP A 10 -10.90 1.18 -32.82
N ALA A 11 -10.74 2.42 -33.34
CA ALA A 11 -9.91 3.42 -32.66
C ALA A 11 -10.60 3.82 -31.34
N PRO A 12 -9.88 3.84 -30.21
CA PRO A 12 -10.47 4.29 -28.95
C PRO A 12 -10.97 5.72 -29.13
N VAL A 13 -12.20 5.98 -28.68
CA VAL A 13 -12.71 7.34 -28.57
C VAL A 13 -11.78 8.08 -27.61
N LEU A 14 -11.04 9.07 -28.11
CA LEU A 14 -10.21 9.92 -27.29
C LEU A 14 -11.08 11.01 -26.68
N GLU A 15 -10.97 11.17 -25.36
CA GLU A 15 -11.54 12.29 -24.65
C GLU A 15 -10.48 13.39 -24.54
N PHE A 16 -10.94 14.64 -24.68
CA PHE A 16 -10.10 15.82 -24.60
C PHE A 16 -10.59 16.70 -23.45
N GLY A 17 -9.71 16.97 -22.49
CA GLY A 17 -9.90 17.99 -21.48
C GLY A 17 -9.08 19.23 -21.85
N ILE A 18 -9.66 20.42 -21.70
CA ILE A 18 -8.93 21.67 -21.87
C ILE A 18 -9.08 22.46 -20.58
N LEU A 19 -7.96 22.81 -19.96
CA LEU A 19 -7.88 23.78 -18.87
C LEU A 19 -7.19 25.04 -19.40
N GLU A 20 -7.85 26.18 -19.23
CA GLU A 20 -7.26 27.49 -19.46
C GLU A 20 -7.03 28.15 -18.09
N ALA A 21 -5.80 28.53 -17.79
CA ALA A 21 -5.42 29.16 -16.54
C ALA A 21 -4.44 30.31 -16.80
N GLU A 22 -4.42 31.30 -15.91
CA GLU A 22 -3.38 32.32 -15.91
C GLU A 22 -2.38 31.99 -14.79
N TRP A 23 -1.10 31.85 -15.13
CA TRP A 23 -0.03 31.60 -14.17
C TRP A 23 1.13 32.55 -14.43
N ALA A 24 1.56 33.28 -13.39
CA ALA A 24 2.61 34.29 -13.47
C ALA A 24 2.39 35.37 -14.56
N GLY A 25 1.12 35.67 -14.89
CA GLY A 25 0.76 36.63 -15.93
C GLY A 25 0.78 36.06 -17.36
N GLU A 26 0.97 34.75 -17.51
CA GLU A 26 0.92 34.04 -18.79
C GLU A 26 -0.31 33.15 -18.88
N LEU A 27 -0.89 33.04 -20.08
CA LEU A 27 -1.96 32.08 -20.36
C LEU A 27 -1.35 30.69 -20.51
N VAL A 28 -1.73 29.79 -19.63
CA VAL A 28 -1.43 28.37 -19.68
C VAL A 28 -2.65 27.63 -20.21
N VAL A 29 -2.46 26.89 -21.31
CA VAL A 29 -3.48 25.98 -21.85
C VAL A 29 -2.98 24.56 -21.68
N VAL A 30 -3.66 23.78 -20.84
CA VAL A 30 -3.39 22.35 -20.67
C VAL A 30 -4.42 21.57 -21.45
N ILE A 31 -3.94 20.78 -22.43
CA ILE A 31 -4.77 19.85 -23.18
C ILE A 31 -4.44 18.44 -22.70
N VAL A 32 -5.42 17.76 -22.14
CA VAL A 32 -5.33 16.37 -21.72
C VAL A 32 -6.03 15.52 -22.77
N VAL A 33 -5.32 14.54 -23.33
CA VAL A 33 -5.90 13.57 -24.27
C VAL A 33 -5.80 12.19 -23.65
N GLN A 34 -6.93 11.52 -23.48
CA GLN A 34 -6.93 10.20 -22.87
C GLN A 34 -8.00 9.30 -23.49
N ALA A 35 -7.66 8.02 -23.67
CA ALA A 35 -8.67 7.00 -23.91
C ALA A 35 -9.35 6.65 -22.56
N PRO A 36 -10.68 6.73 -22.45
CA PRO A 36 -11.37 6.48 -21.19
C PRO A 36 -11.10 5.06 -20.73
N ARG A 37 -10.53 4.91 -19.53
CA ARG A 37 -10.27 3.59 -18.92
C ARG A 37 -11.49 3.08 -18.19
N ILE A 38 -12.26 3.99 -17.61
CA ILE A 38 -13.48 3.72 -16.86
C ILE A 38 -14.56 4.75 -17.20
N LEU A 39 -15.81 4.38 -16.96
CA LEU A 39 -16.95 5.29 -16.86
C LEU A 39 -17.47 5.20 -15.44
N VAL A 40 -17.56 6.35 -14.75
CA VAL A 40 -18.15 6.45 -13.41
C VAL A 40 -19.53 7.09 -13.56
N GLU A 41 -20.52 6.55 -12.85
CA GLU A 41 -21.84 7.17 -12.78
C GLU A 41 -21.73 8.58 -12.19
N PRO A 42 -22.32 9.62 -12.82
CA PRO A 42 -22.29 10.97 -12.28
C PRO A 42 -22.88 11.00 -10.86
N ARG A 43 -22.07 11.43 -9.88
CA ARG A 43 -22.50 11.67 -8.51
C ARG A 43 -21.90 12.95 -7.95
N LEU A 44 -22.59 13.55 -6.99
CA LEU A 44 -22.03 14.64 -6.22
C LEU A 44 -20.89 14.08 -5.36
N MET A 45 -19.68 14.60 -5.57
CA MET A 45 -18.50 14.27 -4.75
C MET A 45 -18.46 15.05 -3.42
N ASN A 46 -19.52 15.82 -3.15
CA ASN A 46 -19.77 16.53 -1.90
C ASN A 46 -20.73 15.69 -1.06
N VAL A 47 -20.20 14.77 -0.27
CA VAL A 47 -21.00 13.65 0.25
C VAL A 47 -21.67 14.00 1.58
N GLY A 48 -21.05 14.83 2.41
CA GLY A 48 -21.60 15.24 3.71
C GLY A 48 -21.77 14.06 4.67
N GLY A 49 -20.85 13.10 4.64
CA GLY A 49 -21.01 11.80 5.29
C GLY A 49 -19.68 11.13 5.66
N ARG A 50 -19.79 9.95 6.28
CA ARG A 50 -18.64 9.13 6.72
C ARG A 50 -18.21 8.08 5.70
N GLU A 51 -18.94 7.95 4.61
CA GLU A 51 -18.63 7.03 3.53
C GLU A 51 -19.04 7.67 2.21
N VAL A 52 -18.37 7.30 1.13
CA VAL A 52 -18.77 7.61 -0.24
C VAL A 52 -18.88 6.33 -1.05
N GLU A 53 -19.93 6.27 -1.85
CA GLU A 53 -20.19 5.19 -2.79
C GLU A 53 -20.14 5.74 -4.22
N PHE A 54 -19.36 5.09 -5.07
CA PHE A 54 -19.41 5.31 -6.52
C PHE A 54 -19.45 3.99 -7.28
N VAL A 55 -20.18 4.03 -8.39
CA VAL A 55 -20.42 2.90 -9.28
C VAL A 55 -19.85 3.26 -10.63
N GLY A 56 -19.26 2.28 -11.30
CA GLY A 56 -18.72 2.50 -12.63
C GLY A 56 -18.49 1.20 -13.38
N ARG A 57 -17.83 1.34 -14.52
CA ARG A 57 -17.48 0.23 -15.40
C ARG A 57 -16.17 0.53 -16.11
N ALA A 58 -15.29 -0.47 -16.21
CA ALA A 58 -14.13 -0.40 -17.10
C ALA A 58 -14.55 -0.45 -18.58
N VAL A 59 -13.99 0.46 -19.37
CA VAL A 59 -14.29 0.61 -20.80
C VAL A 59 -13.28 -0.15 -21.65
N SER A 60 -12.02 -0.16 -21.21
CA SER A 60 -10.91 -0.77 -21.92
C SER A 60 -10.37 -1.98 -21.17
N GLY A 61 -9.99 -3.02 -21.92
CA GLY A 61 -9.35 -4.21 -21.38
C GLY A 61 -10.30 -5.17 -20.67
N SER A 62 -9.84 -6.40 -20.45
CA SER A 62 -10.48 -7.33 -19.52
C SER A 62 -10.06 -6.95 -18.11
N VAL A 63 -10.98 -6.61 -17.21
CA VAL A 63 -10.68 -6.41 -15.79
C VAL A 63 -10.91 -7.72 -15.04
N GLU A 64 -9.91 -8.18 -14.31
CA GLU A 64 -10.00 -9.39 -13.49
C GLU A 64 -10.18 -9.03 -12.00
N ARG A 65 -9.50 -7.98 -11.55
CA ARG A 65 -9.49 -7.54 -10.15
C ARG A 65 -9.34 -6.03 -10.04
N GLY A 66 -9.72 -5.50 -8.89
CA GLY A 66 -9.51 -4.09 -8.55
C GLY A 66 -9.43 -3.90 -7.06
N PHE A 67 -8.81 -2.81 -6.65
CA PHE A 67 -8.80 -2.33 -5.27
C PHE A 67 -8.86 -0.81 -5.27
N ALA A 68 -9.33 -0.24 -4.17
CA ALA A 68 -9.30 1.21 -3.99
C ALA A 68 -8.84 1.57 -2.59
N VAL A 69 -8.22 2.75 -2.49
CA VAL A 69 -7.74 3.32 -1.23
C VAL A 69 -8.17 4.78 -1.14
N VAL A 70 -8.37 5.28 0.08
CA VAL A 70 -8.83 6.64 0.34
C VAL A 70 -7.99 7.30 1.43
N THR A 71 -7.62 8.56 1.24
CA THR A 71 -6.93 9.35 2.28
C THR A 71 -7.86 9.55 3.48
N TYR A 72 -7.32 9.37 4.68
CA TYR A 72 -8.07 9.44 5.93
C TYR A 72 -7.18 10.06 7.02
N GLY A 73 -7.27 11.38 7.18
CA GLY A 73 -6.35 12.16 8.00
C GLY A 73 -4.91 12.03 7.52
N ASP A 74 -4.01 11.68 8.46
CA ASP A 74 -2.58 11.42 8.18
C ASP A 74 -2.34 10.01 7.59
N HIS A 75 -3.39 9.20 7.45
CA HIS A 75 -3.32 7.81 7.03
C HIS A 75 -4.13 7.56 5.76
N MET A 76 -4.22 6.27 5.41
CA MET A 76 -4.99 5.75 4.30
C MET A 76 -5.89 4.63 4.80
N ARG A 77 -7.02 4.41 4.14
CA ARG A 77 -7.89 3.26 4.38
C ARG A 77 -8.22 2.55 3.08
N TRP A 78 -8.40 1.24 3.17
CA TRP A 78 -8.95 0.46 2.07
C TRP A 78 -10.42 0.80 1.88
N CYS A 79 -10.82 0.97 0.62
CA CYS A 79 -12.22 0.97 0.25
C CYS A 79 -12.69 -0.48 0.06
N ARG A 80 -13.97 -0.72 0.37
CA ARG A 80 -14.61 -2.00 0.12
C ARG A 80 -15.17 -2.04 -1.29
N LEU A 81 -14.80 -3.06 -2.06
CA LEU A 81 -15.52 -3.40 -3.29
C LEU A 81 -16.74 -4.24 -2.95
N ASP A 82 -17.86 -3.94 -3.59
CA ASP A 82 -19.07 -4.75 -3.46
C ASP A 82 -18.89 -6.07 -4.22
N PRO A 83 -18.82 -7.23 -3.54
CA PRO A 83 -18.57 -8.52 -4.18
C PRO A 83 -19.74 -8.97 -5.07
N SER A 84 -20.92 -8.36 -4.94
CA SER A 84 -22.05 -8.65 -5.83
C SER A 84 -21.89 -8.01 -7.23
N THR A 85 -21.00 -7.03 -7.37
CA THR A 85 -20.73 -6.36 -8.65
C THR A 85 -19.55 -7.03 -9.35
N LYS A 86 -19.80 -7.66 -10.50
CA LYS A 86 -18.78 -8.39 -11.26
C LYS A 86 -18.12 -7.47 -12.31
N PRO A 87 -16.81 -7.62 -12.56
CA PRO A 87 -16.15 -6.95 -13.68
C PRO A 87 -16.87 -7.17 -15.02
N PRO A 88 -16.86 -6.17 -15.94
CA PRO A 88 -16.14 -4.91 -15.84
C PRO A 88 -16.81 -3.84 -14.97
N GLN A 89 -18.01 -4.08 -14.44
CA GLN A 89 -18.64 -3.17 -13.49
C GLN A 89 -17.93 -3.24 -12.13
N PHE A 90 -17.97 -2.14 -11.40
CA PHE A 90 -17.51 -2.07 -10.02
C PHE A 90 -18.39 -1.14 -9.19
N LYS A 91 -18.42 -1.41 -7.90
CA LYS A 91 -19.03 -0.55 -6.89
C LYS A 91 -18.07 -0.48 -5.72
N VAL A 92 -17.65 0.74 -5.38
CA VAL A 92 -16.63 1.02 -4.38
C VAL A 92 -17.25 1.85 -3.26
N ILE A 93 -17.01 1.45 -2.02
CA ILE A 93 -17.46 2.12 -0.80
C ILE A 93 -16.24 2.48 0.01
N CYS A 94 -15.94 3.78 0.11
CA CYS A 94 -14.75 4.29 0.80
C CYS A 94 -15.14 4.98 2.11
N PRO A 95 -14.49 4.67 3.24
CA PRO A 95 -14.67 5.43 4.48
C PRO A 95 -14.08 6.84 4.34
N LEU A 96 -14.73 7.84 4.92
CA LEU A 96 -14.31 9.24 4.91
C LEU A 96 -14.11 9.75 6.34
N ASN A 97 -13.07 10.56 6.52
CA ASN A 97 -12.89 11.32 7.75
C ASN A 97 -13.64 12.66 7.61
N PRO A 98 -14.67 12.94 8.42
CA PRO A 98 -15.42 14.19 8.31
C PRO A 98 -14.59 15.44 8.67
N GLU A 99 -13.42 15.26 9.27
CA GLU A 99 -12.50 16.36 9.60
C GLU A 99 -11.59 16.74 8.43
N ASP A 100 -11.46 15.89 7.42
CA ASP A 100 -10.63 16.16 6.25
C ASP A 100 -11.31 17.19 5.33
N PRO A 101 -10.59 18.21 4.84
CA PRO A 101 -11.15 19.18 3.89
C PRO A 101 -11.50 18.55 2.55
N TYR A 102 -10.75 17.50 2.16
CA TYR A 102 -10.97 16.68 0.99
C TYR A 102 -10.32 15.31 1.23
N ALA A 103 -10.77 14.30 0.51
CA ALA A 103 -10.11 13.00 0.43
C ALA A 103 -9.87 12.60 -1.03
N TYR A 104 -8.71 12.02 -1.31
CA TYR A 104 -8.40 11.41 -2.59
C TYR A 104 -8.73 9.92 -2.53
N ILE A 105 -9.37 9.42 -3.57
CA ILE A 105 -9.67 8.02 -3.78
C ILE A 105 -8.96 7.57 -5.03
N ASP A 106 -8.07 6.60 -4.86
CA ASP A 106 -7.40 5.94 -5.98
C ASP A 106 -8.09 4.62 -6.24
N LEU A 107 -8.54 4.40 -7.48
CA LEU A 107 -9.03 3.11 -7.96
C LEU A 107 -8.00 2.49 -8.88
N TYR A 108 -7.51 1.31 -8.51
CA TYR A 108 -6.62 0.50 -9.32
C TYR A 108 -7.38 -0.69 -9.89
N LEU A 109 -7.33 -0.87 -11.20
CA LEU A 109 -7.88 -2.04 -11.89
C LEU A 109 -6.73 -2.80 -12.56
N ALA A 110 -6.76 -4.12 -12.45
CA ALA A 110 -5.79 -5.00 -13.10
C ALA A 110 -6.52 -5.94 -14.06
N GLY A 111 -5.97 -6.04 -15.26
CA GLY A 111 -6.44 -6.97 -16.25
C GLY A 111 -5.91 -8.38 -16.09
N LYS A 112 -6.31 -9.25 -17.02
CA LYS A 112 -5.94 -10.68 -16.95
C LYS A 112 -4.43 -10.85 -17.00
N GLY A 113 -3.88 -11.44 -15.94
CA GLY A 113 -2.45 -11.69 -15.82
C GLY A 113 -1.61 -10.45 -15.47
N GLU A 114 -2.21 -9.27 -15.24
CA GLU A 114 -1.50 -8.10 -14.73
C GLU A 114 -1.22 -8.27 -13.23
N ASN A 115 0.06 -8.15 -12.84
CA ASN A 115 0.47 -8.18 -11.44
C ASN A 115 0.27 -6.84 -10.76
N LEU A 116 0.51 -5.75 -11.50
CA LEU A 116 0.30 -4.39 -11.08
C LEU A 116 -1.03 -3.90 -11.68
N GLY A 117 -1.98 -3.51 -10.84
CA GLY A 117 -3.14 -2.76 -11.32
C GLY A 117 -2.71 -1.37 -11.77
N SER A 118 -3.35 -0.85 -12.81
CA SER A 118 -3.14 0.52 -13.24
C SER A 118 -4.09 1.45 -12.49
N LEU A 119 -3.59 2.63 -12.11
CA LEU A 119 -4.47 3.72 -11.66
C LEU A 119 -5.48 3.99 -12.78
N SER A 120 -6.75 3.77 -12.46
CA SER A 120 -7.89 3.78 -13.37
C SER A 120 -8.84 4.94 -13.06
N ALA A 121 -8.90 5.36 -11.80
CA ALA A 121 -9.53 6.60 -11.37
C ALA A 121 -8.72 7.24 -10.25
N GLU A 122 -8.70 8.55 -10.23
CA GLU A 122 -8.37 9.36 -9.06
C GLU A 122 -9.55 10.31 -8.84
N LEU A 123 -10.19 10.22 -7.68
CA LEU A 123 -11.38 11.02 -7.36
C LEU A 123 -11.10 11.86 -6.12
N MET A 124 -11.38 13.15 -6.21
CA MET A 124 -11.37 14.04 -5.04
C MET A 124 -12.80 14.19 -4.53
N VAL A 125 -13.01 13.91 -3.25
CA VAL A 125 -14.31 14.05 -2.57
C VAL A 125 -14.20 15.02 -1.40
N SER A 126 -15.29 15.74 -1.09
CA SER A 126 -15.40 16.55 0.12
C SER A 126 -16.25 15.83 1.17
N PRO A 127 -15.65 15.33 2.26
CA PRO A 127 -16.38 14.72 3.37
C PRO A 127 -17.39 15.67 4.02
N SER A 128 -17.07 16.97 4.05
CA SER A 128 -17.92 18.01 4.66
C SER A 128 -19.21 18.30 3.89
N GLY A 129 -19.32 17.87 2.62
CA GLY A 129 -20.46 18.17 1.77
C GLY A 129 -20.41 19.54 1.07
N GLU A 130 -19.32 20.29 1.24
CA GLU A 130 -19.05 21.51 0.48
C GLU A 130 -17.64 21.47 -0.10
N PRO A 131 -17.42 21.85 -1.37
CA PRO A 131 -16.07 21.90 -1.92
C PRO A 131 -15.28 23.00 -1.19
N PRO A 132 -14.02 22.74 -0.79
CA PRO A 132 -13.22 23.74 -0.11
C PRO A 132 -13.03 24.96 -1.02
N LYS A 133 -13.26 26.17 -0.47
CA LYS A 133 -13.06 27.43 -1.20
C LYS A 133 -11.60 27.87 -1.24
N VAL A 134 -10.77 27.29 -0.38
CA VAL A 134 -9.35 27.60 -0.22
C VAL A 134 -8.62 26.28 -0.15
N TYR A 135 -7.59 26.14 -0.98
CA TYR A 135 -6.69 25.01 -0.90
C TYR A 135 -5.98 25.01 0.46
N LYS A 136 -6.02 23.88 1.14
CA LYS A 136 -5.29 23.63 2.38
C LYS A 136 -4.39 22.44 2.14
N PRO A 137 -3.06 22.58 2.21
CA PRO A 137 -2.16 21.45 2.06
C PRO A 137 -2.46 20.39 3.12
N SER A 138 -2.18 19.13 2.79
CA SER A 138 -2.21 18.09 3.82
C SER A 138 -1.09 18.30 4.83
N LYS A 139 -1.21 17.78 6.06
CA LYS A 139 -0.12 17.86 7.05
C LYS A 139 1.18 17.24 6.54
N VAL A 140 1.08 16.17 5.73
CA VAL A 140 2.22 15.56 5.04
C VAL A 140 2.91 16.58 4.12
N GLU A 141 2.14 17.29 3.32
CA GLU A 141 2.64 18.31 2.40
C GLU A 141 3.22 19.53 3.13
N GLU A 142 2.62 19.94 4.25
CA GLU A 142 3.20 21.00 5.11
C GLU A 142 4.59 20.60 5.61
N VAL A 143 4.76 19.36 6.08
CA VAL A 143 6.07 18.85 6.53
C VAL A 143 7.08 18.83 5.39
N ILE A 144 6.68 18.43 4.18
CA ILE A 144 7.56 18.42 3.01
C ILE A 144 7.99 19.83 2.63
N ARG A 145 7.05 20.79 2.58
CA ARG A 145 7.33 22.19 2.22
C ARG A 145 8.25 22.88 3.22
N ASP A 146 8.10 22.57 4.50
CA ASP A 146 8.87 23.19 5.57
C ASP A 146 10.22 22.48 5.80
N HIS A 147 10.48 21.35 5.11
CA HIS A 147 11.73 20.59 5.19
C HIS A 147 12.84 21.22 4.34
N GLU A 148 14.03 21.39 4.93
CA GLU A 148 15.19 21.97 4.24
C GLU A 148 15.95 20.87 3.47
N PHE A 149 15.76 20.83 2.15
CA PHE A 149 16.48 19.91 1.27
C PHE A 149 17.92 20.36 1.06
N GLN A 150 18.88 19.51 1.43
CA GLN A 150 20.30 19.83 1.27
C GLN A 150 20.80 19.55 -0.15
N GLU A 151 21.13 20.61 -0.89
CA GLU A 151 21.60 20.53 -2.29
C GLU A 151 22.86 19.66 -2.48
N ALA A 152 23.67 19.47 -1.43
CA ALA A 152 24.89 18.67 -1.50
C ALA A 152 24.63 17.15 -1.55
N MET A 153 23.41 16.70 -1.26
CA MET A 153 23.03 15.28 -1.31
C MET A 153 22.63 14.87 -2.74
N SER A 154 22.77 13.57 -3.07
CA SER A 154 22.19 13.05 -4.31
C SER A 154 20.66 13.17 -4.28
N TRP A 155 20.03 13.20 -5.45
CA TRP A 155 18.58 13.34 -5.58
C TRP A 155 17.82 12.29 -4.74
N GLU A 156 18.27 11.03 -4.78
CA GLU A 156 17.66 9.91 -4.03
C GLU A 156 17.83 10.08 -2.51
N ALA A 157 18.99 10.60 -2.08
CA ALA A 157 19.24 10.87 -0.68
C ALA A 157 18.39 12.04 -0.17
N GLN A 158 18.20 13.09 -0.97
CA GLN A 158 17.28 14.19 -0.67
C GLN A 158 15.83 13.69 -0.54
N PHE A 159 15.39 12.84 -1.47
CA PHE A 159 14.04 12.27 -1.44
C PHE A 159 13.80 11.44 -0.17
N VAL A 160 14.74 10.54 0.18
CA VAL A 160 14.62 9.70 1.38
C VAL A 160 14.74 10.52 2.66
N ASP A 161 15.55 11.58 2.69
CA ASP A 161 15.62 12.49 3.83
C ASP A 161 14.29 13.22 4.07
N GLY A 162 13.67 13.76 3.01
CA GLY A 162 12.34 14.37 3.08
C GLY A 162 11.26 13.37 3.51
N LEU A 163 11.28 12.14 2.96
CA LEU A 163 10.38 11.06 3.41
C LEU A 163 10.57 10.76 4.90
N ASN A 164 11.81 10.72 5.37
CA ASN A 164 12.11 10.49 6.77
C ASN A 164 11.69 11.65 7.67
N ALA A 165 11.63 12.89 7.17
CA ALA A 165 11.02 14.01 7.90
C ALA A 165 9.52 13.77 8.11
N VAL A 166 8.80 13.37 7.06
CA VAL A 166 7.37 13.00 7.15
C VAL A 166 7.17 11.84 8.12
N ARG A 167 7.95 10.76 8.00
CA ARG A 167 7.86 9.59 8.89
C ARG A 167 8.09 9.95 10.35
N ARG A 168 9.11 10.78 10.66
CA ARG A 168 9.35 11.28 12.03
C ARG A 168 8.17 12.10 12.56
N SER A 169 7.55 12.93 11.72
CA SER A 169 6.36 13.72 12.12
C SER A 169 5.16 12.84 12.47
N ALA A 170 5.11 11.63 11.92
CA ALA A 170 4.10 10.60 12.20
C ALA A 170 4.53 9.61 13.30
N GLY A 171 5.70 9.81 13.94
CA GLY A 171 6.21 8.90 14.97
C GLY A 171 6.72 7.55 14.44
N LEU A 172 7.00 7.45 13.15
CA LEU A 172 7.50 6.23 12.50
C LEU A 172 9.04 6.21 12.46
N HIS A 173 9.60 5.00 12.46
CA HIS A 173 11.04 4.80 12.28
C HIS A 173 11.50 5.25 10.89
N PRO A 174 12.71 5.82 10.75
CA PRO A 174 13.21 6.21 9.44
C PRO A 174 13.50 4.99 8.56
N VAL A 175 13.28 5.14 7.26
CA VAL A 175 13.65 4.14 6.23
C VAL A 175 15.07 4.36 5.75
N VAL A 176 15.67 3.29 5.22
CA VAL A 176 17.02 3.30 4.62
C VAL A 176 16.93 3.23 3.09
N LEU A 177 17.76 4.02 2.42
CA LEU A 177 17.90 3.96 0.96
C LEU A 177 18.73 2.74 0.54
N ALA A 178 18.12 1.82 -0.20
CA ALA A 178 18.80 0.71 -0.87
C ALA A 178 19.40 1.16 -2.19
N ARG A 179 20.66 1.61 -2.16
CA ARG A 179 21.34 2.21 -3.32
C ARG A 179 21.48 1.26 -4.51
N GLU A 180 21.85 0.00 -4.29
CA GLU A 180 22.01 -0.96 -5.39
C GLU A 180 20.65 -1.31 -6.01
N GLN A 181 19.64 -1.59 -5.17
CA GLN A 181 18.26 -1.79 -5.65
C GLN A 181 17.69 -0.57 -6.37
N SER A 182 18.10 0.65 -6.01
CA SER A 182 17.71 1.89 -6.71
C SER A 182 18.28 1.96 -8.14
N LYS A 183 19.50 1.47 -8.36
CA LYS A 183 20.08 1.33 -9.71
C LYS A 183 19.27 0.33 -10.54
N THR A 184 18.90 -0.79 -9.94
CA THR A 184 18.06 -1.81 -10.59
C THR A 184 16.68 -1.26 -10.92
N ALA A 185 16.03 -0.55 -9.99
CA ALA A 185 14.78 0.14 -10.23
C ALA A 185 14.89 1.11 -11.42
N SER A 186 15.96 1.91 -11.48
CA SER A 186 16.23 2.83 -12.60
C SER A 186 16.39 2.09 -13.92
N GLY A 187 17.08 0.95 -13.94
CA GLY A 187 17.24 0.11 -15.13
C GLY A 187 15.94 -0.56 -15.60
N LEU A 188 15.01 -0.84 -14.69
CA LEU A 188 13.72 -1.46 -14.98
C LEU A 188 12.66 -0.47 -15.47
N LEU A 189 12.84 0.84 -15.25
CA LEU A 189 11.89 1.89 -15.61
C LEU A 189 11.34 1.79 -17.05
N PRO A 190 12.17 1.63 -18.11
CA PRO A 190 11.65 1.53 -19.47
C PRO A 190 10.75 0.30 -19.66
N ALA A 191 11.09 -0.82 -19.03
CA ALA A 191 10.32 -2.06 -19.13
C ALA A 191 8.99 -1.96 -18.36
N MET A 192 8.98 -1.30 -17.19
CA MET A 192 7.75 -1.05 -16.42
C MET A 192 6.73 -0.19 -17.20
N ARG A 193 7.21 0.67 -18.12
CA ARG A 193 6.39 1.51 -18.99
C ARG A 193 6.06 0.93 -20.36
N SER A 194 6.50 -0.29 -20.62
CA SER A 194 6.20 -0.95 -21.88
C SER A 194 4.71 -1.24 -21.99
N ASP A 195 4.12 -1.01 -23.16
CA ASP A 195 2.76 -1.48 -23.50
C ASP A 195 2.69 -3.02 -23.58
N ASP A 196 3.84 -3.70 -23.65
CA ASP A 196 3.93 -5.15 -23.44
C ASP A 196 3.73 -5.48 -21.95
N VAL A 197 2.50 -5.86 -21.61
CA VAL A 197 2.08 -6.30 -20.27
C VAL A 197 3.00 -7.39 -19.69
N SER A 198 3.48 -8.33 -20.51
CA SER A 198 4.37 -9.40 -20.05
C SER A 198 5.73 -8.85 -19.62
N LEU A 199 6.27 -7.91 -20.40
CA LEU A 199 7.52 -7.24 -20.06
C LEU A 199 7.37 -6.36 -18.80
N SER A 200 6.32 -5.55 -18.72
CA SER A 200 6.03 -4.70 -17.55
C SER A 200 5.85 -5.54 -16.29
N ASN A 201 5.10 -6.65 -16.36
CA ASN A 201 4.94 -7.59 -15.26
C ASN A 201 6.25 -8.22 -14.81
N ARG A 202 7.13 -8.62 -15.74
CA ARG A 202 8.45 -9.17 -15.37
C ARG A 202 9.33 -8.11 -14.70
N ALA A 203 9.28 -6.88 -15.18
CA ALA A 203 10.00 -5.78 -14.55
C ALA A 203 9.48 -5.51 -13.12
N TYR A 204 8.15 -5.46 -12.95
CA TYR A 204 7.51 -5.37 -11.63
C TYR A 204 7.93 -6.52 -10.70
N LEU A 205 7.91 -7.77 -11.18
CA LEU A 205 8.32 -8.93 -10.38
C LEU A 205 9.82 -8.87 -10.02
N GLY A 206 10.67 -8.39 -10.92
CA GLY A 206 12.09 -8.16 -10.65
C GLY A 206 12.31 -7.09 -9.57
N LEU A 207 11.53 -6.00 -9.61
CA LEU A 207 11.56 -4.96 -8.59
C LEU A 207 11.04 -5.48 -7.24
N LYS A 208 9.91 -6.20 -7.26
CA LYS A 208 9.29 -6.83 -6.09
C LYS A 208 10.24 -7.82 -5.41
N ALA A 209 11.01 -8.57 -6.19
CA ALA A 209 11.95 -9.55 -5.67
C ALA A 209 13.09 -8.95 -4.83
N GLY A 210 13.42 -7.66 -5.01
CA GLY A 210 14.45 -6.99 -4.22
C GLY A 210 15.83 -7.65 -4.31
N TRP A 211 16.23 -8.13 -5.50
CA TRP A 211 17.46 -8.91 -5.70
C TRP A 211 18.74 -8.25 -5.18
N ASP A 212 18.78 -6.92 -5.15
CA ASP A 212 19.94 -6.14 -4.69
C ASP A 212 19.77 -5.62 -3.25
N LEU A 213 18.89 -6.24 -2.46
CA LEU A 213 18.75 -6.02 -1.02
C LEU A 213 19.62 -6.97 -0.18
N GLY A 214 20.45 -7.79 -0.80
CA GLY A 214 21.33 -8.75 -0.11
C GLY A 214 20.52 -9.88 0.53
N ASP A 215 20.83 -10.20 1.79
CA ASP A 215 20.16 -11.28 2.56
C ASP A 215 18.86 -10.83 3.25
N ALA A 216 18.29 -9.70 2.81
CA ALA A 216 17.07 -9.15 3.40
C ALA A 216 15.88 -10.12 3.23
N ARG A 217 15.17 -10.37 4.33
CA ARG A 217 13.99 -11.24 4.37
C ARG A 217 12.72 -10.42 4.11
N ILE A 218 12.43 -10.15 2.84
CA ILE A 218 11.35 -9.25 2.41
C ILE A 218 9.99 -9.87 2.71
N VAL A 219 9.17 -9.24 3.56
CA VAL A 219 7.80 -9.68 3.90
C VAL A 219 6.71 -8.89 3.21
N SER A 220 6.99 -7.65 2.85
CA SER A 220 6.02 -6.82 2.14
C SER A 220 6.70 -5.96 1.09
N PHE A 221 5.95 -5.62 0.05
CA PHE A 221 6.40 -4.80 -1.05
C PHE A 221 5.30 -3.84 -1.49
N GLY A 222 5.68 -2.60 -1.77
CA GLY A 222 4.84 -1.61 -2.43
C GLY A 222 5.64 -0.87 -3.48
N THR A 223 4.99 -0.48 -4.57
CA THR A 223 5.62 0.39 -5.56
C THR A 223 4.61 1.34 -6.16
N SER A 224 5.07 2.52 -6.53
CA SER A 224 4.35 3.46 -7.36
C SER A 224 5.30 4.13 -8.32
N THR A 225 4.75 4.64 -9.42
CA THR A 225 5.52 5.39 -10.41
C THR A 225 4.79 6.69 -10.70
N SER A 226 5.51 7.80 -10.60
CA SER A 226 5.03 9.13 -10.97
C SER A 226 5.89 9.69 -12.10
N ALA A 227 5.33 10.60 -12.88
CA ALA A 227 6.09 11.40 -13.83
C ALA A 227 5.55 12.82 -13.78
N ILE A 228 6.43 13.77 -13.44
CA ILE A 228 6.09 15.20 -13.39
C ILE A 228 7.09 15.97 -14.25
N PHE A 229 6.69 17.16 -14.70
CA PHE A 229 7.59 18.06 -15.40
C PHE A 229 8.61 18.65 -14.42
N GLY A 230 9.86 18.80 -14.86
CA GLY A 230 10.94 19.25 -13.99
C GLY A 230 11.63 18.09 -13.27
N ASN A 231 12.40 18.43 -12.23
CA ASN A 231 13.23 17.47 -11.48
C ASN A 231 13.32 17.86 -9.98
N ASP A 232 12.31 18.60 -9.50
CA ASP A 232 12.29 19.09 -8.13
C ASP A 232 11.94 17.93 -7.18
N VAL A 233 12.85 17.63 -6.24
CA VAL A 233 12.71 16.51 -5.29
C VAL A 233 11.47 16.70 -4.41
N GLN A 234 11.21 17.93 -3.99
CA GLN A 234 10.09 18.25 -3.10
C GLN A 234 8.76 18.00 -3.81
N GLU A 235 8.64 18.42 -5.08
CA GLU A 235 7.46 18.19 -5.92
C GLU A 235 7.23 16.69 -6.14
N HIS A 236 8.27 15.92 -6.48
CA HIS A 236 8.18 14.47 -6.63
C HIS A 236 7.76 13.75 -5.34
N LEU A 237 8.35 14.13 -4.20
CA LEU A 237 8.00 13.55 -2.91
C LEU A 237 6.55 13.87 -2.55
N SER A 238 6.12 15.11 -2.79
CA SER A 238 4.74 15.56 -2.58
C SER A 238 3.78 14.79 -3.46
N GLU A 239 4.09 14.64 -4.74
CA GLU A 239 3.29 13.85 -5.69
C GLU A 239 3.13 12.41 -5.19
N HIS A 240 4.23 11.70 -4.92
CA HIS A 240 4.14 10.33 -4.41
C HIS A 240 3.34 10.27 -3.10
N LEU A 241 3.56 11.19 -2.17
CA LEU A 241 2.85 11.16 -0.90
C LEU A 241 1.42 11.72 -0.99
N ASN A 242 0.98 12.32 -2.09
CA ASN A 242 -0.43 12.70 -2.26
C ASN A 242 -1.28 11.55 -2.81
N HIS A 243 -0.67 10.61 -3.54
CA HIS A 243 -1.33 9.38 -3.98
C HIS A 243 -1.51 8.37 -2.85
N GLY A 244 -2.69 7.77 -2.82
CA GLY A 244 -3.13 6.96 -1.70
C GLY A 244 -2.30 5.70 -1.48
N LEU A 245 -2.04 4.93 -2.53
CA LEU A 245 -1.30 3.67 -2.41
C LEU A 245 0.15 3.92 -2.00
N SER A 246 0.77 4.94 -2.60
CA SER A 246 2.12 5.39 -2.31
C SER A 246 2.26 5.85 -0.85
N ARG A 247 1.36 6.74 -0.38
CA ARG A 247 1.33 7.22 1.00
C ARG A 247 1.15 6.08 1.99
N MET A 248 0.18 5.19 1.74
CA MET A 248 -0.12 4.05 2.61
C MET A 248 1.12 3.19 2.82
N ARG A 249 1.88 2.94 1.76
CA ARG A 249 3.09 2.13 1.81
C ARG A 249 4.27 2.90 2.42
N ALA A 250 4.50 4.14 1.99
CA ALA A 250 5.57 5.00 2.51
C ALA A 250 5.47 5.28 4.02
N LEU A 251 4.25 5.35 4.54
CA LEU A 251 3.93 5.63 5.95
C LEU A 251 3.43 4.38 6.69
N SER A 252 3.68 3.19 6.15
CA SER A 252 3.48 1.96 6.91
C SER A 252 4.56 1.84 7.98
N PRO A 253 4.21 1.41 9.22
CA PRO A 253 5.19 1.11 10.26
C PRO A 253 6.13 -0.03 9.87
N ASP A 254 5.69 -0.94 9.00
CA ASP A 254 6.47 -2.10 8.53
C ASP A 254 7.35 -1.78 7.32
N THR A 255 7.53 -0.51 6.97
CA THR A 255 8.42 -0.14 5.87
C THR A 255 9.77 0.28 6.42
N ASP A 256 10.81 -0.44 6.00
CA ASP A 256 12.17 -0.32 6.51
C ASP A 256 13.13 0.20 5.43
N VAL A 257 12.88 -0.19 4.18
CA VAL A 257 13.78 0.04 3.06
C VAL A 257 13.04 0.67 1.90
N VAL A 258 13.71 1.63 1.25
CA VAL A 258 13.23 2.29 0.04
C VAL A 258 14.25 2.15 -1.08
N ALA A 259 13.78 1.91 -2.30
CA ALA A 259 14.56 2.03 -3.52
C ALA A 259 13.90 3.01 -4.49
N LEU A 260 14.71 3.84 -5.14
CA LEU A 260 14.25 4.88 -6.06
C LEU A 260 14.81 4.62 -7.46
N GLY A 261 13.92 4.38 -8.42
CA GLY A 261 14.25 4.40 -9.82
C GLY A 261 14.02 5.79 -10.38
N VAL A 262 15.02 6.45 -10.95
CA VAL A 262 14.86 7.79 -11.54
C VAL A 262 15.24 7.75 -13.01
N GLY A 263 14.37 8.28 -13.87
CA GLY A 263 14.59 8.39 -15.31
C GLY A 263 14.09 9.72 -15.84
N GLN A 264 14.77 10.28 -16.84
CA GLN A 264 14.37 11.54 -17.47
C GLN A 264 13.88 11.31 -18.89
N SER A 265 12.81 11.98 -19.28
CA SER A 265 12.25 11.93 -20.64
C SER A 265 11.57 13.24 -20.97
N GLU A 266 12.00 13.92 -22.04
CA GLU A 266 11.33 15.10 -22.62
C GLU A 266 11.02 16.24 -21.61
N GLY A 267 11.92 16.47 -20.65
CA GLY A 267 11.75 17.51 -19.62
C GLY A 267 10.88 17.09 -18.44
N SER A 268 10.34 15.86 -18.46
CA SER A 268 9.75 15.21 -17.30
C SER A 268 10.78 14.32 -16.61
N THR A 269 10.74 14.31 -15.29
CA THR A 269 11.40 13.28 -14.49
C THR A 269 10.35 12.26 -14.09
N MET A 270 10.73 11.00 -14.16
CA MET A 270 9.94 9.86 -13.74
C MET A 270 10.62 9.22 -12.55
N VAL A 271 9.84 8.90 -11.54
CA VAL A 271 10.30 8.29 -10.31
C VAL A 271 9.47 7.05 -10.04
N THR A 272 10.13 5.89 -9.99
CA THR A 272 9.56 4.69 -9.39
C THR A 272 10.02 4.63 -7.94
N PHE A 273 9.06 4.68 -7.04
CA PHE A 273 9.24 4.59 -5.60
C PHE A 273 8.86 3.18 -5.15
N ALA A 274 9.85 2.38 -4.79
CA ALA A 274 9.66 1.04 -4.25
C ALA A 274 9.95 1.03 -2.76
N VAL A 275 9.08 0.39 -1.99
CA VAL A 275 9.24 0.22 -0.55
C VAL A 275 9.18 -1.26 -0.18
N TYR A 276 9.93 -1.62 0.85
CA TYR A 276 10.06 -2.99 1.33
C TYR A 276 9.93 -3.00 2.84
N GLY A 277 9.13 -3.93 3.33
CA GLY A 277 9.19 -4.38 4.72
C GLY A 277 10.04 -5.62 4.83
N VAL A 278 10.91 -5.66 5.83
CA VAL A 278 11.84 -6.77 6.04
C VAL A 278 11.62 -7.37 7.43
N ILE A 279 11.87 -8.67 7.57
CA ILE A 279 11.90 -9.29 8.89
C ILE A 279 13.11 -8.75 9.64
N GLU A 280 12.85 -7.96 10.66
CA GLU A 280 13.87 -7.47 11.58
C GLU A 280 14.61 -8.64 12.25
N ASP A 281 15.89 -8.42 12.56
CA ASP A 281 16.69 -9.29 13.41
C ASP A 281 16.31 -9.12 14.89
N GLU A 282 15.01 -9.26 15.16
CA GLU A 282 14.41 -9.21 16.48
C GLU A 282 14.20 -10.61 17.05
N THR A 283 14.10 -10.69 18.37
CA THR A 283 13.83 -11.96 19.06
C THR A 283 12.41 -12.45 18.79
N ILE A 284 12.19 -13.77 18.84
CA ILE A 284 10.85 -14.38 18.73
C ILE A 284 9.88 -13.75 19.75
N GLN A 285 10.35 -13.45 20.96
CA GLN A 285 9.54 -12.77 21.99
C GLN A 285 9.08 -11.37 21.56
N ALA A 286 9.95 -10.60 20.89
CA ALA A 286 9.60 -9.26 20.42
C ALA A 286 8.50 -9.31 19.36
N ARG A 287 8.58 -10.26 18.41
CA ARG A 287 7.52 -10.51 17.42
C ARG A 287 6.19 -10.89 18.07
N ALA A 288 6.23 -11.83 19.03
CA ALA A 288 5.03 -12.23 19.77
C ALA A 288 4.41 -11.05 20.53
N ASN A 289 5.23 -10.17 21.11
CA ASN A 289 4.75 -8.96 21.78
C ASN A 289 4.09 -7.97 20.80
N LYS A 290 4.67 -7.75 19.61
CA LYS A 290 4.06 -6.90 18.57
C LYS A 290 2.65 -7.39 18.20
N VAL A 291 2.50 -8.69 17.99
CA VAL A 291 1.20 -9.31 17.69
C VAL A 291 0.23 -9.17 18.86
N PHE A 292 0.69 -9.41 20.09
CA PHE A 292 -0.12 -9.23 21.30
C PHE A 292 -0.63 -7.80 21.45
N GLU A 293 0.23 -6.82 21.21
CA GLU A 293 -0.11 -5.39 21.25
C GLU A 293 -1.11 -5.03 20.14
N ALA A 294 -0.90 -5.55 18.92
CA ALA A 294 -1.81 -5.33 17.79
C ALA A 294 -3.22 -5.89 18.08
N ILE A 295 -3.33 -7.11 18.61
CA ILE A 295 -4.61 -7.73 18.99
C ILE A 295 -5.33 -6.86 20.03
N ASN A 296 -4.62 -6.44 21.07
CA ASN A 296 -5.21 -5.63 22.14
C ASN A 296 -5.59 -4.22 21.69
N ALA A 297 -4.84 -3.62 20.76
CA ALA A 297 -5.21 -2.36 20.14
C ALA A 297 -6.53 -2.48 19.36
N GLN A 298 -6.67 -3.51 18.52
CA GLN A 298 -7.92 -3.76 17.78
C GLN A 298 -9.10 -4.06 18.72
N ARG A 299 -8.90 -4.90 19.75
CA ARG A 299 -9.92 -5.15 20.77
C ARG A 299 -10.36 -3.87 21.47
N LYS A 300 -9.44 -2.96 21.78
CA LYS A 300 -9.75 -1.64 22.37
C LYS A 300 -10.60 -0.78 21.44
N GLU A 301 -10.28 -0.74 20.14
CA GLU A 301 -11.07 0.00 19.14
C GLU A 301 -12.50 -0.53 19.04
N LEU A 302 -12.69 -1.84 19.23
CA LEU A 302 -14.00 -2.50 19.27
C LEU A 302 -14.70 -2.41 20.64
N GLY A 303 -14.11 -1.73 21.64
CA GLY A 303 -14.66 -1.63 22.98
C GLY A 303 -14.64 -2.94 23.78
N ARG A 304 -13.77 -3.87 23.40
CA ARG A 304 -13.56 -5.17 24.06
C ARG A 304 -12.51 -5.06 25.16
N ARG A 305 -12.54 -6.01 26.11
CA ARG A 305 -11.51 -6.09 27.17
C ARG A 305 -10.19 -6.61 26.58
N PRO A 306 -9.04 -6.10 27.03
CA PRO A 306 -7.75 -6.62 26.59
C PRO A 306 -7.55 -8.06 27.08
N LEU A 307 -6.87 -8.86 26.26
CA LEU A 307 -6.37 -10.19 26.61
C LEU A 307 -5.16 -10.06 27.53
N SER A 308 -4.95 -11.10 28.35
CA SER A 308 -3.71 -11.30 29.11
C SER A 308 -2.86 -12.41 28.49
N LEU A 309 -1.54 -12.40 28.66
CA LEU A 309 -0.71 -13.53 28.23
C LEU A 309 -0.82 -14.68 29.23
N ARG A 310 -1.08 -15.89 28.73
CA ARG A 310 -0.96 -17.12 29.52
C ARG A 310 0.50 -17.56 29.53
N LEU A 311 1.23 -17.17 30.59
CA LEU A 311 2.70 -17.22 30.61
C LEU A 311 3.30 -18.63 30.45
N ASP A 312 2.69 -19.64 31.04
CA ASP A 312 3.11 -21.04 30.90
C ASP A 312 2.99 -21.52 29.45
N ALA A 313 1.86 -21.20 28.81
CA ALA A 313 1.63 -21.51 27.40
C ALA A 313 2.56 -20.71 26.47
N GLN A 314 2.75 -19.42 26.77
CA GLN A 314 3.65 -18.54 26.01
C GLN A 314 5.09 -19.06 26.01
N VAL A 315 5.61 -19.52 27.15
CA VAL A 315 6.98 -20.05 27.23
C VAL A 315 7.16 -21.29 26.36
N LYS A 316 6.19 -22.22 26.38
CA LYS A 316 6.25 -23.42 25.52
C LYS A 316 6.10 -23.05 24.03
N ALA A 317 5.20 -22.13 23.68
CA ALA A 317 5.05 -21.65 22.31
C ALA A 317 6.38 -21.09 21.78
N LEU A 318 7.05 -20.21 22.53
CA LEU A 318 8.34 -19.64 22.12
C LEU A 318 9.46 -20.69 21.98
N ASP A 319 9.47 -21.74 22.81
CA ASP A 319 10.42 -22.85 22.66
C ASP A 319 10.16 -23.65 21.38
N LEU A 320 8.89 -23.93 21.05
CA LEU A 320 8.50 -24.60 19.80
C LEU A 320 8.90 -23.77 18.58
N ILE A 321 8.62 -22.46 18.59
CA ILE A 321 9.02 -21.57 17.49
C ILE A 321 10.53 -21.53 17.34
N LYS A 322 11.28 -21.51 18.45
CA LYS A 322 12.74 -21.54 18.40
C LYS A 322 13.27 -22.79 17.72
N LYS A 323 12.66 -23.95 17.97
CA LYS A 323 13.01 -25.23 17.32
C LYS A 323 12.65 -25.23 15.84
N PHE A 324 11.51 -24.67 15.50
CA PHE A 324 11.08 -24.48 14.11
C PHE A 324 12.04 -23.59 13.31
N ASP A 325 12.44 -22.44 13.88
CA ASP A 325 13.37 -21.49 13.25
C ASP A 325 14.73 -22.11 12.92
N VAL A 326 15.15 -23.14 13.66
CA VAL A 326 16.41 -23.88 13.42
C VAL A 326 16.22 -25.20 12.66
N GLY A 327 14.99 -25.52 12.25
CA GLY A 327 14.65 -26.72 11.48
C GLY A 327 14.63 -28.03 12.29
N GLU A 328 14.50 -27.95 13.61
CA GLU A 328 14.31 -29.13 14.47
C GLU A 328 12.87 -29.67 14.44
N LEU A 329 11.90 -28.81 14.15
CA LEU A 329 10.47 -29.13 13.97
C LEU A 329 9.99 -28.61 12.62
N ASP A 330 8.98 -29.26 12.05
CA ASP A 330 8.22 -28.72 10.92
C ASP A 330 6.96 -27.96 11.40
N GLU A 331 6.22 -27.36 10.46
CA GLU A 331 5.02 -26.57 10.77
C GLU A 331 3.92 -27.44 11.44
N PRO A 332 3.58 -28.64 10.94
CA PRO A 332 2.66 -29.55 11.63
C PRO A 332 3.05 -29.86 13.08
N ASP A 333 4.33 -30.13 13.35
CA ASP A 333 4.82 -30.42 14.71
C ASP A 333 4.63 -29.21 15.65
N VAL A 334 4.86 -27.99 15.15
CA VAL A 334 4.63 -26.75 15.90
C VAL A 334 3.15 -26.58 16.21
N MET A 335 2.28 -26.74 15.20
CA MET A 335 0.84 -26.60 15.35
C MET A 335 0.30 -27.61 16.36
N GLU A 336 0.66 -28.90 16.25
CA GLU A 336 0.27 -29.92 17.23
C GLU A 336 0.76 -29.57 18.64
N GLY A 337 2.03 -29.18 18.77
CA GLY A 337 2.62 -28.85 20.08
C GLY A 337 2.03 -27.60 20.73
N ILE A 338 1.63 -26.61 19.92
CA ILE A 338 0.98 -25.37 20.36
C ILE A 338 -0.50 -25.62 20.67
N CYS A 339 -1.22 -26.48 19.95
CA CYS A 339 -2.63 -26.72 20.24
C CYS A 339 -2.85 -27.70 21.43
N ASP A 340 -1.85 -28.50 21.80
CA ASP A 340 -1.90 -29.47 22.92
C ASP A 340 -1.69 -28.80 24.31
N PHE A 341 -2.34 -27.66 24.58
CA PHE A 341 -2.37 -27.06 25.92
C PHE A 341 -3.64 -27.45 26.66
N ASP A 342 -3.48 -27.79 27.94
CA ASP A 342 -4.62 -28.03 28.82
C ASP A 342 -5.47 -26.75 29.01
N GLY A 343 -6.73 -26.86 28.61
CA GLY A 343 -7.70 -25.76 28.62
C GLY A 343 -7.58 -24.76 27.48
N ALA A 344 -6.88 -25.09 26.39
CA ALA A 344 -6.99 -24.31 25.15
C ALA A 344 -8.40 -24.42 24.57
N ASP A 345 -8.99 -23.28 24.22
CA ASP A 345 -10.33 -23.23 23.61
C ASP A 345 -10.23 -23.28 22.09
N GLU A 346 -9.43 -22.38 21.52
CA GLU A 346 -9.13 -22.34 20.09
C GLU A 346 -7.65 -22.22 19.79
N CYS A 347 -7.26 -22.72 18.62
CA CYS A 347 -5.90 -22.70 18.13
C CYS A 347 -5.93 -22.36 16.64
N ASN A 348 -5.43 -21.17 16.30
CA ASN A 348 -5.53 -20.58 14.98
C ASN A 348 -4.15 -20.31 14.38
N GLU A 349 -4.02 -20.53 13.07
CA GLU A 349 -2.82 -20.24 12.29
C GLU A 349 -3.11 -19.14 11.28
N TYR A 350 -2.21 -18.16 11.17
CA TYR A 350 -2.32 -17.07 10.20
C TYR A 350 -1.02 -16.84 9.45
N TRP A 351 -1.14 -16.61 8.15
CA TRP A 351 -0.05 -16.23 7.26
C TRP A 351 -0.20 -14.75 6.92
N VAL A 352 0.73 -13.90 7.37
CA VAL A 352 0.61 -12.44 7.26
C VAL A 352 1.88 -11.77 6.75
N GLU A 353 1.70 -10.71 5.97
CA GLU A 353 2.79 -9.87 5.45
C GLU A 353 3.25 -8.80 6.47
N SER A 354 2.49 -8.60 7.55
CA SER A 354 2.74 -7.59 8.58
C SER A 354 2.24 -8.09 9.95
N LEU A 355 3.02 -7.82 11.00
CA LEU A 355 2.63 -8.08 12.39
C LEU A 355 1.75 -6.96 12.97
N ASN A 356 1.78 -5.77 12.37
CA ASN A 356 1.03 -4.60 12.81
C ASN A 356 -0.32 -4.46 12.12
N TYR A 357 -0.43 -4.95 10.87
CA TYR A 357 -1.61 -4.77 10.03
C TYR A 357 -1.98 -6.06 9.30
N TRP A 358 -2.94 -6.79 9.86
CA TRP A 358 -3.55 -7.95 9.23
C TRP A 358 -5.02 -8.06 9.63
N SER A 359 -5.81 -8.72 8.78
CA SER A 359 -7.22 -8.99 9.06
C SER A 359 -7.29 -10.13 10.07
N MET A 360 -7.54 -9.79 11.33
CA MET A 360 -7.81 -10.80 12.35
C MET A 360 -9.18 -11.42 12.13
N ASP A 361 -9.32 -12.69 12.44
CA ASP A 361 -10.63 -13.32 12.48
C ASP A 361 -11.49 -12.63 13.55
N SER A 362 -12.80 -12.55 13.32
CA SER A 362 -13.73 -12.01 14.31
C SER A 362 -13.61 -12.78 15.61
N ASP A 363 -13.31 -14.07 15.57
CA ASP A 363 -13.37 -14.93 16.75
C ASP A 363 -12.33 -14.52 17.80
N ILE A 364 -11.07 -14.25 17.42
CA ILE A 364 -10.04 -13.70 18.34
C ILE A 364 -10.46 -12.32 18.92
N LEU A 365 -11.18 -11.52 18.14
CA LEU A 365 -11.58 -10.16 18.53
C LEU A 365 -12.88 -10.14 19.34
N ASP A 366 -13.79 -11.08 19.11
CA ASP A 366 -15.15 -11.12 19.65
C ASP A 366 -15.30 -12.11 20.80
N GLU A 367 -14.40 -13.09 20.94
CA GLU A 367 -14.41 -14.06 22.03
C GLU A 367 -14.31 -13.41 23.42
N ASP A 368 -15.03 -14.05 24.36
CA ASP A 368 -14.92 -13.82 25.81
C ASP A 368 -13.58 -14.30 26.39
N ALA A 369 -12.68 -14.81 25.54
CA ALA A 369 -11.32 -15.20 25.87
C ALA A 369 -10.65 -14.15 26.76
N LYS A 370 -10.01 -14.64 27.83
CA LYS A 370 -9.32 -13.80 28.82
C LYS A 370 -7.82 -13.87 28.67
N GLN A 371 -7.31 -14.96 28.08
CA GLN A 371 -5.88 -15.17 27.92
C GLN A 371 -5.51 -15.66 26.52
N VAL A 372 -4.24 -15.47 26.16
CA VAL A 372 -3.68 -15.90 24.87
C VAL A 372 -2.23 -16.34 25.01
N ALA A 373 -1.79 -17.24 24.13
CA ALA A 373 -0.39 -17.53 23.85
C ALA A 373 -0.11 -17.36 22.35
N ILE A 374 1.04 -16.80 22.00
CA ILE A 374 1.37 -16.36 20.64
C ILE A 374 2.77 -16.87 20.26
N GLY A 375 2.84 -17.63 19.17
CA GLY A 375 4.07 -17.96 18.46
C GLY A 375 4.17 -17.18 17.14
N VAL A 376 5.36 -16.69 16.80
CA VAL A 376 5.58 -15.95 15.53
C VAL A 376 6.91 -16.35 14.91
N SER A 377 6.89 -16.89 13.71
CA SER A 377 8.09 -17.15 12.90
C SER A 377 8.02 -16.40 11.57
N GLY A 378 9.18 -16.17 10.98
CA GLY A 378 9.30 -15.73 9.60
C GLY A 378 9.71 -16.90 8.73
N VAL A 379 8.94 -17.19 7.69
CA VAL A 379 9.18 -18.34 6.80
C VAL A 379 9.31 -17.91 5.34
N PRO A 380 10.21 -18.54 4.56
CA PRO A 380 10.29 -18.27 3.13
C PRO A 380 9.07 -18.85 2.42
N LEU A 381 8.46 -18.07 1.52
CA LEU A 381 7.36 -18.55 0.69
C LEU A 381 7.89 -19.45 -0.44
N PRO A 382 7.33 -20.66 -0.65
CA PRO A 382 7.80 -21.59 -1.66
C PRO A 382 7.83 -20.96 -3.06
N ASN A 383 8.94 -21.16 -3.79
CA ASN A 383 9.15 -20.65 -5.16
C ASN A 383 9.09 -19.12 -5.31
N THR A 384 9.30 -18.36 -4.23
CA THR A 384 9.41 -16.91 -4.28
C THR A 384 10.62 -16.43 -3.47
N PRO A 385 11.17 -15.24 -3.76
CA PRO A 385 12.20 -14.63 -2.91
C PRO A 385 11.61 -13.96 -1.65
N HIS A 386 10.29 -14.07 -1.43
CA HIS A 386 9.61 -13.39 -0.34
C HIS A 386 9.53 -14.30 0.88
N TRP A 387 9.41 -13.64 2.01
CA TRP A 387 9.09 -14.20 3.29
C TRP A 387 7.67 -13.80 3.67
N THR A 388 7.15 -14.46 4.69
CA THR A 388 5.90 -14.13 5.35
C THR A 388 6.07 -14.42 6.82
N TYR A 389 5.23 -13.83 7.65
CA TYR A 389 5.08 -14.30 9.02
C TYR A 389 4.06 -15.43 9.05
N ILE A 390 4.34 -16.41 9.90
CA ILE A 390 3.38 -17.40 10.36
C ILE A 390 3.13 -17.15 11.84
N LEU A 391 1.86 -17.05 12.20
CA LEU A 391 1.36 -16.75 13.53
C LEU A 391 0.62 -17.97 14.04
N TRP A 392 0.91 -18.40 15.26
CA TRP A 392 0.10 -19.37 15.98
C TRP A 392 -0.47 -18.70 17.22
N ILE A 393 -1.80 -18.66 17.32
CA ILE A 393 -2.51 -17.99 18.40
C ILE A 393 -3.41 -19.01 19.08
N VAL A 394 -3.23 -19.17 20.39
CA VAL A 394 -4.05 -20.05 21.23
C VAL A 394 -4.81 -19.19 22.24
N THR A 395 -6.13 -19.32 22.28
CA THR A 395 -7.00 -18.61 23.22
C THR A 395 -7.40 -19.49 24.40
N PHE A 396 -7.68 -18.83 25.53
CA PHE A 396 -8.08 -19.46 26.79
C PHE A 396 -9.12 -18.59 27.52
N ASP A 397 -10.11 -19.25 28.10
CA ASP A 397 -11.16 -18.68 28.94
C ASP A 397 -10.71 -18.09 30.28
#